data_AF-A0A2D6B1Z4-F1
#
_entry.id   AF-A0A2D6B1Z4-F1
#
_cell.length_a   1.000
_cell.length_b   1.000
_cell.length_c   1.000
_cell.angle_alpha   90.00
_cell.angle_beta   90.00
_cell.angle_gamma   90.00
#
_symmetry.space_group_name_H-M   'P 1'
#
loop_
_entity.id
_entity.type
_entity.pdbx_description
1 polymer ?
#
loop_
_entity_poly.entity_id
_entity_poly.type
_entity_poly.pdbx_seq_one_letter_code
_entity_poly.pdbx_strand_id
1 'polypeptide(L)'
;MKAEVVNRLRDAVLAVEMELGAQTSGAFGTVKARLDAMQAQLTTVAQDLDALEAEIGPNPSGTFDTVVERLNDIDSQFAALQVQIAALEADLESQITALDTDLQSQIDALTLALAASRQVVTPIISGSQDTNSDTLVAKGACLLNPNDLGNPVATFTLEAIIQTTDASYAATLEIFNITEGVVVAHPVITTTSTSPTFISVTLTIGGADLPAAQNNILEGRLSLGSGAASSDRAICKYAAIRSA
;
A
#
# COMPACT_ATOMS: atom_id res chain seq x y z
N MET A 1 114.94 72.20 35.46
CA MET A 1 113.48 72.42 35.40
C MET A 1 112.86 72.10 34.03
N LYS A 2 113.40 72.57 32.88
CA LYS A 2 112.80 72.30 31.55
C LYS A 2 112.74 70.81 31.15
N ALA A 3 113.79 70.03 31.40
CA ALA A 3 113.85 68.63 30.99
C ALA A 3 112.84 67.73 31.72
N GLU A 4 112.59 67.98 33.01
CA GLU A 4 111.65 67.21 33.82
C GLU A 4 110.20 67.41 33.38
N VAL A 5 109.82 68.65 33.05
CA VAL A 5 108.50 68.97 32.50
C VAL A 5 108.30 68.30 31.15
N VAL A 6 109.32 68.29 30.30
CA VAL A 6 109.28 67.64 28.98
C VAL A 6 109.13 66.13 29.10
N ASN A 7 109.83 65.49 30.03
CA ASN A 7 109.69 64.05 30.26
C ASN A 7 108.30 63.70 30.79
N ARG A 8 107.74 64.46 31.75
CA ARG A 8 106.37 64.25 32.23
C ARG A 8 105.31 64.43 31.14
N LEU A 9 105.51 65.40 30.25
CA LEU A 9 104.59 65.62 29.13
C LEU A 9 104.67 64.46 28.13
N ARG A 10 105.88 63.96 27.84
CA ARG A 10 106.08 62.78 26.99
C ARG A 10 105.43 61.53 27.60
N ASP A 11 105.56 61.33 28.90
CA ASP A 11 104.96 60.19 29.59
C ASP A 11 103.42 60.29 29.59
N ALA A 12 102.86 61.50 29.78
CA ALA A 12 101.43 61.73 29.68
C ALA A 12 100.90 61.51 28.26
N VAL A 13 101.65 61.93 27.23
CA VAL A 13 101.31 61.69 25.83
C VAL A 13 101.34 60.19 25.52
N LEU A 14 102.37 59.45 25.97
CA LEU A 14 102.44 58.01 25.78
C LEU A 14 101.30 57.26 26.49
N ALA A 15 100.89 57.72 27.68
CA ALA A 15 99.74 57.15 28.39
C ALA A 15 98.42 57.38 27.63
N VAL A 16 98.21 58.60 27.11
CA VAL A 16 97.05 58.94 26.27
C VAL A 16 97.07 58.19 24.94
N GLU A 17 98.24 58.04 24.31
CA GLU A 17 98.42 57.26 23.09
C GLU A 17 98.18 55.76 23.32
N MET A 18 98.54 55.22 24.49
CA MET A 18 98.21 53.84 24.86
C MET A 18 96.70 53.65 25.08
N GLU A 19 96.03 54.63 25.68
CA GLU A 19 94.58 54.59 25.94
C GLU A 19 93.72 54.86 24.69
N LEU A 20 94.24 55.60 23.71
CA LEU A 20 93.55 55.92 22.45
C LEU A 20 93.96 55.04 21.25
N GLY A 21 95.19 54.51 21.21
CA GLY A 21 95.81 53.99 19.99
C GLY A 21 95.90 52.46 19.87
N ALA A 22 96.06 51.72 20.97
CA ALA A 22 96.24 50.26 20.92
C ALA A 22 94.98 49.48 21.30
N GLN A 23 94.20 49.99 22.24
CA GLN A 23 92.88 49.49 22.57
C GLN A 23 92.10 50.66 23.14
N THR A 24 90.90 50.92 22.62
CA THR A 24 89.84 51.53 23.43
C THR A 24 89.44 50.52 24.54
N SER A 25 90.39 50.17 25.42
CA SER A 25 90.21 49.16 26.46
C SER A 25 89.35 49.73 27.58
N GLY A 26 88.34 48.96 27.99
CA GLY A 26 87.30 49.39 28.92
C GLY A 26 85.91 49.45 28.27
N ALA A 27 85.17 50.53 28.53
CA ALA A 27 83.76 50.65 28.14
C ALA A 27 83.54 50.63 26.62
N PHE A 28 84.42 51.25 25.82
CA PHE A 28 84.28 51.34 24.36
C PHE A 28 84.45 50.00 23.65
N GLY A 29 85.46 49.19 24.00
CA GLY A 29 85.61 47.83 23.49
C GLY A 29 84.41 46.93 23.85
N THR A 30 83.87 47.10 25.05
CA THR A 30 82.66 46.39 25.51
C THR A 30 81.42 46.79 24.70
N VAL A 31 81.25 48.10 24.43
CA VAL A 31 80.15 48.60 23.59
C VAL A 31 80.27 48.07 22.16
N LYS A 32 81.47 48.07 21.58
CA LYS A 32 81.69 47.52 20.23
C LYS A 32 81.30 46.04 20.15
N ALA A 33 81.76 45.21 21.09
CA ALA A 33 81.41 43.79 21.13
C ALA A 33 79.89 43.57 21.28
N ARG A 34 79.20 44.42 22.05
CA ARG A 34 77.73 44.38 22.15
C ARG A 34 77.03 44.79 20.86
N LEU A 35 77.55 45.79 20.16
CA LEU A 35 77.03 46.21 18.85
C LEU A 35 77.22 45.12 17.79
N ASP A 36 78.39 44.47 17.76
CA ASP A 36 78.67 43.35 16.85
C ASP A 36 77.74 42.15 17.15
N ALA A 37 77.51 41.85 18.44
CA ALA A 37 76.58 40.80 18.86
C ALA A 37 75.12 41.14 18.49
N MET A 38 74.68 42.38 18.70
CA MET A 38 73.37 42.86 18.28
C MET A 38 73.19 42.78 16.76
N GLN A 39 74.22 43.13 15.98
CA GLN A 39 74.17 43.03 14.52
C GLN A 39 74.00 41.58 14.06
N ALA A 40 74.69 40.64 14.70
CA ALA A 40 74.52 39.21 14.44
C ALA A 40 73.10 38.75 14.79
N GLN A 41 72.57 39.15 15.95
CA GLN A 41 71.19 38.83 16.35
C GLN A 41 70.16 39.39 15.37
N LEU A 42 70.33 40.64 14.92
CA LEU A 42 69.43 41.26 13.93
C LEU A 42 69.46 40.52 12.60
N THR A 43 70.62 40.00 12.21
CA THR A 43 70.76 39.21 10.98
C THR A 43 70.03 37.87 11.11
N THR A 44 70.11 37.21 12.27
CA THR A 44 69.34 35.99 12.55
C THR A 44 67.83 36.26 12.55
N VAL A 45 67.37 37.33 13.20
CA VAL A 45 65.94 37.69 13.22
C VAL A 45 65.42 38.00 11.82
N ALA A 46 66.22 38.65 10.97
CA ALA A 46 65.84 38.90 9.57
C ALA A 46 65.69 37.57 8.80
N GLN A 47 66.61 36.63 8.98
CA GLN A 47 66.52 35.31 8.36
C GLN A 47 65.31 34.50 8.86
N ASP A 48 65.02 34.56 10.16
CA ASP A 48 63.84 33.90 10.75
C ASP A 48 62.53 34.51 10.23
N LEU A 49 62.49 35.84 10.03
CA LEU A 49 61.34 36.52 9.42
C LEU A 49 61.14 36.13 7.97
N ASP A 50 62.22 36.08 7.17
CA ASP A 50 62.15 35.64 5.78
C ASP A 50 61.67 34.17 5.68
N ALA A 51 62.14 33.31 6.59
CA ALA A 51 61.70 31.92 6.66
C ALA A 51 60.23 31.80 7.04
N LEU A 52 59.77 32.59 8.02
CA LEU A 52 58.37 32.63 8.43
C LEU A 52 57.47 33.19 7.32
N GLU A 53 57.91 34.21 6.60
CA GLU A 53 57.20 34.75 5.44
C GLU A 53 57.15 33.73 4.29
N ALA A 54 58.20 32.94 4.09
CA ALA A 54 58.19 31.83 3.13
C ALA A 54 57.32 30.65 3.58
N GLU A 55 57.11 30.44 4.87
CA GLU A 55 56.21 29.41 5.39
C GLU A 55 54.73 29.87 5.37
N ILE A 56 54.47 31.13 5.67
CA ILE A 56 53.12 31.72 5.72
C ILE A 56 52.65 32.22 4.34
N GLY A 57 53.55 32.73 3.49
CA GLY A 57 53.20 33.33 2.20
C GLY A 57 52.54 32.38 1.20
N PRO A 58 53.00 31.11 1.06
CA PRO A 58 52.42 30.15 0.13
C PRO A 58 51.33 29.23 0.72
N ASN A 59 51.22 29.11 2.04
CA ASN A 59 50.68 27.88 2.66
C ASN A 59 49.29 27.93 3.34
N PRO A 60 48.68 29.08 3.69
CA PRO A 60 47.31 29.13 4.18
C PRO A 60 46.27 29.50 3.11
N SER A 61 46.58 30.29 2.08
CA SER A 61 45.56 30.72 1.11
C SER A 61 45.18 29.60 0.13
N GLY A 62 46.12 29.05 -0.63
CA GLY A 62 45.79 28.06 -1.67
C GLY A 62 45.16 26.76 -1.16
N THR A 63 45.65 26.25 -0.02
CA THR A 63 45.06 25.06 0.61
C THR A 63 43.66 25.35 1.15
N PHE A 64 43.44 26.52 1.75
CA PHE A 64 42.14 26.90 2.29
C PHE A 64 41.13 27.18 1.18
N ASP A 65 41.55 27.84 0.10
CA ASP A 65 40.75 28.05 -1.10
C ASP A 65 40.31 26.70 -1.71
N THR A 66 41.25 25.74 -1.81
CA THR A 66 40.93 24.37 -2.28
C THR A 66 39.93 23.67 -1.36
N VAL A 67 40.07 23.82 -0.04
CA VAL A 67 39.11 23.24 0.92
C VAL A 67 37.74 23.89 0.79
N VAL A 68 37.68 25.22 0.63
CA VAL A 68 36.43 25.96 0.42
C VAL A 68 35.74 25.53 -0.87
N GLU A 69 36.47 25.40 -1.97
CA GLU A 69 35.93 24.91 -3.25
C GLU A 69 35.35 23.50 -3.11
N ARG A 70 36.07 22.58 -2.45
CA ARG A 70 35.58 21.22 -2.19
C ARG A 70 34.35 21.19 -1.30
N LEU A 71 34.27 22.06 -0.29
CA LEU A 71 33.09 22.16 0.57
C LEU A 71 31.88 22.66 -0.22
N ASN A 72 32.06 23.68 -1.07
CA ASN A 72 30.99 24.19 -1.94
C ASN A 72 30.49 23.13 -2.94
N ASP A 73 31.40 22.31 -3.49
CA ASP A 73 31.06 21.20 -4.37
C ASP A 73 30.28 20.11 -3.62
N ILE A 74 30.72 19.74 -2.41
CA ILE A 74 30.01 18.80 -1.54
C ILE A 74 28.60 19.32 -1.21
N ASP A 75 28.45 20.59 -0.86
CA ASP A 75 27.16 21.20 -0.57
C ASP A 75 26.22 21.15 -1.79
N SER A 76 26.77 21.43 -2.98
CA SER A 76 26.02 21.37 -4.24
C SER A 76 25.57 19.94 -4.56
N GLN A 77 26.45 18.94 -4.37
CA GLN A 77 26.11 17.54 -4.55
C GLN A 77 25.07 17.07 -3.54
N PHE A 78 25.18 17.50 -2.28
CA PHE A 78 24.22 17.16 -1.24
C PHE A 78 22.83 17.73 -1.52
N ALA A 79 22.76 18.98 -1.98
CA ALA A 79 21.51 19.59 -2.41
C ALA A 79 20.87 18.84 -3.61
N ALA A 80 21.67 18.44 -4.59
CA ALA A 80 21.19 17.65 -5.73
C ALA A 80 20.66 16.28 -5.30
N LEU A 81 21.35 15.60 -4.39
CA LEU A 81 20.90 14.31 -3.85
C LEU A 81 19.58 14.45 -3.07
N GLN A 82 19.41 15.50 -2.27
CA GLN A 82 18.14 15.75 -1.57
C GLN A 82 16.97 15.90 -2.55
N VAL A 83 17.16 16.63 -3.65
CA VAL A 83 16.13 16.78 -4.69
C VAL A 83 15.81 15.44 -5.36
N GLN A 84 16.83 14.62 -5.67
CA GLN A 84 16.62 13.29 -6.26
C GLN A 84 15.87 12.35 -5.32
N ILE A 85 16.20 12.37 -4.02
CA ILE A 85 15.51 11.56 -3.01
C ILE A 85 14.04 11.98 -2.92
N ALA A 86 13.75 13.27 -2.80
CA ALA A 86 12.38 13.76 -2.73
C ALA A 86 11.55 13.41 -3.98
N ALA A 87 12.17 13.45 -5.17
CA ALA A 87 11.51 13.05 -6.41
C ALA A 87 11.22 11.54 -6.44
N LEU A 88 12.15 10.70 -5.97
CA LEU A 88 11.98 9.26 -5.91
C LEU A 88 10.91 8.86 -4.87
N GLU A 89 10.89 9.53 -3.71
CA GLU A 89 9.86 9.32 -2.68
C GLU A 89 8.46 9.65 -3.23
N ALA A 90 8.32 10.78 -3.94
CA ALA A 90 7.05 11.17 -4.55
C ALA A 90 6.59 10.19 -5.64
N ASP A 91 7.51 9.69 -6.47
CA ASP A 91 7.20 8.71 -7.51
C ASP A 91 6.77 7.36 -6.91
N LEU A 92 7.48 6.87 -5.87
CA LEU A 92 7.12 5.65 -5.16
C LEU A 92 5.74 5.75 -4.51
N GLU A 93 5.41 6.87 -3.85
CA GLU A 93 4.10 7.08 -3.24
C GLU A 93 2.97 7.07 -4.28
N SER A 94 3.22 7.70 -5.43
CA SER A 94 2.30 7.70 -6.58
C SER A 94 2.05 6.29 -7.12
N GLN A 95 3.12 5.51 -7.30
CA GLN A 95 3.03 4.12 -7.78
C GLN A 95 2.28 3.23 -6.78
N ILE A 96 2.53 3.37 -5.47
CA ILE A 96 1.83 2.63 -4.40
C ILE A 96 0.33 2.95 -4.44
N THR A 97 -0.03 4.23 -4.52
CA THR A 97 -1.44 4.67 -4.56
C THR A 97 -2.17 4.14 -5.80
N ALA A 98 -1.51 4.15 -6.96
CA ALA A 98 -2.07 3.62 -8.19
C ALA A 98 -2.31 2.11 -8.11
N LEU A 99 -1.35 1.36 -7.57
CA LEU A 99 -1.48 -0.08 -7.39
C LEU A 99 -2.59 -0.44 -6.39
N ASP A 100 -2.69 0.29 -5.28
CA ASP A 100 -3.74 0.07 -4.27
C ASP A 100 -5.15 0.28 -4.86
N THR A 101 -5.31 1.36 -5.63
CA THR A 101 -6.57 1.67 -6.32
C THR A 101 -6.96 0.58 -7.33
N ASP A 102 -5.98 0.09 -8.11
CA ASP A 102 -6.21 -0.97 -9.10
C ASP A 102 -6.58 -2.31 -8.42
N LEU A 103 -5.83 -2.71 -7.39
CA LEU A 103 -6.12 -3.92 -6.64
C LEU A 103 -7.49 -3.88 -5.97
N GLN A 104 -7.87 -2.74 -5.38
CA GLN A 104 -9.20 -2.58 -4.79
C GLN A 104 -10.30 -2.71 -5.85
N SER A 105 -10.11 -2.10 -7.02
CA SER A 105 -11.06 -2.20 -8.13
C SER A 105 -11.20 -3.63 -8.64
N GLN A 106 -10.09 -4.38 -8.74
CA GLN A 106 -10.11 -5.79 -9.12
C GLN A 106 -10.82 -6.66 -8.08
N ILE A 107 -10.59 -6.42 -6.78
CA ILE A 107 -11.26 -7.12 -5.68
C ILE A 107 -12.77 -6.89 -5.73
N ASP A 108 -13.21 -5.64 -5.94
CA ASP A 108 -14.62 -5.29 -6.03
C ASP A 108 -15.28 -5.95 -7.25
N ALA A 109 -14.61 -5.94 -8.40
CA ALA A 109 -15.08 -6.60 -9.62
C ALA A 109 -15.20 -8.12 -9.45
N LEU A 110 -14.21 -8.76 -8.82
CA LEU A 110 -14.24 -10.20 -8.53
C LEU A 110 -15.34 -10.55 -7.53
N THR A 111 -15.53 -9.73 -6.50
CA THR A 111 -16.60 -9.91 -5.51
C THR A 111 -17.97 -9.88 -6.18
N LEU A 112 -18.19 -8.91 -7.08
CA LEU A 112 -19.42 -8.80 -7.84
C LEU A 112 -19.61 -9.98 -8.81
N ALA A 113 -18.56 -10.38 -9.52
CA ALA A 113 -18.61 -11.51 -10.45
C ALA A 113 -18.91 -12.84 -9.73
N LEU A 114 -18.33 -13.06 -8.55
CA LEU A 114 -18.58 -14.25 -7.75
C LEU A 114 -20.01 -14.28 -7.21
N ALA A 115 -20.54 -13.12 -6.78
CA ALA A 115 -21.93 -12.99 -6.37
C ALA A 115 -22.89 -13.33 -7.53
N ALA A 116 -22.62 -12.82 -8.74
CA ALA A 116 -23.42 -13.12 -9.93
C ALA A 116 -23.28 -14.58 -10.41
N SER A 117 -22.13 -15.21 -10.22
CA SER A 117 -21.90 -16.60 -10.65
C SER A 117 -22.56 -17.64 -9.74
N ARG A 118 -22.98 -17.28 -8.53
CA ARG A 118 -23.51 -18.24 -7.55
C ARG A 118 -24.99 -18.54 -7.83
N GLN A 119 -25.28 -19.28 -8.91
CA GLN A 119 -26.60 -19.90 -9.08
C GLN A 119 -26.74 -21.11 -8.16
N VAL A 120 -27.61 -21.00 -7.16
CA VAL A 120 -27.99 -22.10 -6.29
C VAL A 120 -29.24 -22.77 -6.87
N VAL A 121 -29.12 -24.05 -7.24
CA VAL A 121 -30.24 -24.89 -7.66
C VAL A 121 -30.54 -25.90 -6.56
N THR A 122 -31.72 -25.77 -5.95
CA THR A 122 -32.19 -26.64 -4.88
C THR A 122 -33.36 -27.47 -5.40
N PRO A 123 -33.18 -28.77 -5.71
CA PRO A 123 -34.26 -29.62 -6.21
C PRO A 123 -35.30 -29.87 -5.13
N ILE A 124 -36.58 -29.73 -5.50
CA ILE A 124 -37.75 -30.13 -4.68
C ILE A 124 -38.19 -31.54 -5.09
N ILE A 125 -38.33 -31.76 -6.41
CA ILE A 125 -38.71 -33.05 -7.00
C ILE A 125 -37.59 -33.46 -7.96
N SER A 126 -36.96 -34.59 -7.64
CA SER A 126 -35.97 -35.24 -8.51
C SER A 126 -36.54 -36.54 -9.07
N GLY A 127 -36.47 -36.71 -10.39
CA GLY A 127 -37.02 -37.88 -11.08
C GLY A 127 -38.52 -37.78 -11.37
N SER A 128 -39.06 -38.78 -12.05
CA SER A 128 -40.48 -38.80 -12.45
C SER A 128 -41.37 -39.17 -11.27
N GLN A 129 -42.17 -38.22 -10.80
CA GLN A 129 -43.20 -38.40 -9.79
C GLN A 129 -44.58 -38.24 -10.43
N ASP A 130 -45.54 -39.09 -10.08
CA ASP A 130 -46.89 -39.05 -10.65
C ASP A 130 -47.99 -39.19 -9.59
N THR A 131 -49.20 -38.79 -9.96
CA THR A 131 -50.41 -38.97 -9.14
C THR A 131 -51.63 -39.08 -10.04
N ASN A 132 -52.61 -39.88 -9.62
CA ASN A 132 -53.96 -39.93 -10.20
C ASN A 132 -55.00 -39.29 -9.28
N SER A 133 -54.55 -38.67 -8.19
CA SER A 133 -55.40 -38.04 -7.20
C SER A 133 -55.88 -36.68 -7.67
N ASP A 134 -57.16 -36.39 -7.43
CA ASP A 134 -57.73 -35.05 -7.57
C ASP A 134 -57.45 -34.14 -6.36
N THR A 135 -56.79 -34.70 -5.34
CA THR A 135 -56.26 -33.96 -4.19
C THR A 135 -54.73 -33.84 -4.29
N LEU A 136 -54.20 -32.80 -3.64
CA LEU A 136 -52.78 -32.48 -3.62
C LEU A 136 -51.98 -33.51 -2.81
N VAL A 137 -51.00 -34.13 -3.47
CA VAL A 137 -50.14 -35.17 -2.89
C VAL A 137 -48.71 -34.68 -2.85
N ALA A 138 -48.06 -34.76 -1.69
CA ALA A 138 -46.64 -34.45 -1.53
C ALA A 138 -45.75 -35.38 -2.38
N LYS A 139 -44.81 -34.79 -3.13
CA LYS A 139 -43.89 -35.53 -4.01
C LYS A 139 -42.41 -35.28 -3.72
N GLY A 140 -42.09 -34.24 -2.97
CA GLY A 140 -40.72 -33.96 -2.55
C GLY A 140 -40.65 -32.68 -1.73
N ALA A 141 -39.55 -32.49 -1.01
CA ALA A 141 -39.33 -31.31 -0.19
C ALA A 141 -37.86 -30.92 -0.18
N CYS A 142 -37.59 -29.64 0.03
CA CYS A 142 -36.24 -29.11 0.18
C CYS A 142 -36.16 -28.08 1.30
N LEU A 143 -34.96 -27.93 1.87
CA LEU A 143 -34.65 -26.79 2.72
C LEU A 143 -34.27 -25.59 1.85
N LEU A 144 -34.96 -24.48 2.03
CA LEU A 144 -34.62 -23.19 1.45
C LEU A 144 -33.96 -22.31 2.52
N ASN A 145 -32.70 -21.97 2.28
CA ASN A 145 -31.96 -21.03 3.11
C ASN A 145 -31.91 -19.67 2.40
N PRO A 146 -32.54 -18.61 2.96
CA PRO A 146 -32.55 -17.28 2.35
C PRO A 146 -31.16 -16.68 2.11
N ASN A 147 -30.15 -17.09 2.88
CA ASN A 147 -28.76 -16.63 2.68
C ASN A 147 -28.16 -17.14 1.37
N ASP A 148 -28.63 -18.29 0.89
CA ASP A 148 -28.19 -18.85 -0.39
C ASP A 148 -28.86 -18.16 -1.58
N LEU A 149 -29.88 -17.33 -1.34
CA LEU A 149 -30.61 -16.58 -2.37
C LEU A 149 -30.34 -15.07 -2.35
N GLY A 150 -29.59 -14.54 -1.37
CA GLY A 150 -29.28 -13.10 -1.27
C GLY A 150 -30.11 -12.29 -0.27
N ASN A 151 -30.36 -12.85 0.92
CA ASN A 151 -30.97 -12.22 2.13
C ASN A 151 -30.84 -10.68 2.23
N PRO A 152 -31.87 -9.92 2.70
CA PRO A 152 -33.14 -10.38 3.32
C PRO A 152 -34.33 -10.47 2.38
N VAL A 153 -34.25 -9.81 1.23
CA VAL A 153 -35.28 -9.86 0.20
C VAL A 153 -34.62 -10.31 -1.09
N ALA A 154 -34.98 -11.51 -1.52
CA ALA A 154 -34.42 -12.14 -2.70
C ALA A 154 -35.53 -12.70 -3.56
N THR A 155 -35.39 -12.54 -4.88
CA THR A 155 -36.22 -13.23 -5.86
C THR A 155 -35.57 -14.54 -6.25
N PHE A 156 -36.36 -15.59 -6.36
CA PHE A 156 -35.93 -16.89 -6.86
C PHE A 156 -36.96 -17.41 -7.86
N THR A 157 -36.55 -18.35 -8.71
CA THR A 157 -37.42 -18.96 -9.71
C THR A 157 -37.71 -20.39 -9.32
N LEU A 158 -38.99 -20.74 -9.19
CA LEU A 158 -39.44 -22.12 -9.20
C LEU A 158 -39.55 -22.58 -10.65
N GLU A 159 -38.77 -23.59 -11.02
CA GLU A 159 -38.78 -24.22 -12.34
C GLU A 159 -39.36 -25.63 -12.22
N ALA A 160 -40.31 -26.00 -13.08
CA ALA A 160 -40.91 -27.32 -13.08
C ALA A 160 -41.14 -27.86 -14.51
N ILE A 161 -41.05 -29.18 -14.68
CA ILE A 161 -41.43 -29.89 -15.90
C ILE A 161 -42.62 -30.79 -15.60
N ILE A 162 -43.79 -30.45 -16.13
CA ILE A 162 -45.07 -31.09 -15.81
C ILE A 162 -45.79 -31.54 -17.09
N GLN A 163 -46.53 -32.63 -17.01
CA GLN A 163 -47.46 -33.11 -18.03
C GLN A 163 -48.66 -33.81 -17.40
N THR A 164 -49.73 -33.99 -18.17
CA THR A 164 -50.85 -34.90 -17.87
C THR A 164 -50.85 -36.05 -18.89
N THR A 165 -51.56 -37.14 -18.63
CA THR A 165 -51.82 -38.18 -19.66
C THR A 165 -53.04 -37.86 -20.52
N ASP A 166 -53.93 -36.98 -20.04
CA ASP A 166 -55.15 -36.54 -20.74
C ASP A 166 -55.29 -35.02 -20.60
N ALA A 167 -55.37 -34.33 -21.73
CA ALA A 167 -55.47 -32.86 -21.79
C ALA A 167 -56.78 -32.29 -21.24
N SER A 168 -57.78 -33.15 -20.98
CA SER A 168 -59.04 -32.77 -20.36
C SER A 168 -58.89 -32.42 -18.87
N TYR A 169 -57.81 -32.89 -18.23
CA TYR A 169 -57.55 -32.71 -16.80
C TYR A 169 -56.21 -32.01 -16.58
N ALA A 170 -56.23 -30.87 -15.91
CA ALA A 170 -55.02 -30.11 -15.63
C ALA A 170 -54.16 -30.80 -14.56
N ALA A 171 -52.87 -30.97 -14.83
CA ALA A 171 -51.86 -31.33 -13.85
C ALA A 171 -51.41 -30.05 -13.13
N THR A 172 -51.42 -30.10 -11.80
CA THR A 172 -51.19 -28.92 -10.96
C THR A 172 -50.09 -29.20 -9.94
N LEU A 173 -49.08 -28.33 -9.88
CA LEU A 173 -48.01 -28.30 -8.88
C LEU A 173 -48.15 -27.04 -8.04
N GLU A 174 -48.18 -27.19 -6.72
CA GLU A 174 -48.08 -26.08 -5.76
C GLU A 174 -46.89 -26.28 -4.82
N ILE A 175 -46.48 -25.20 -4.17
CA ILE A 175 -45.52 -25.24 -3.07
C ILE A 175 -46.24 -24.98 -1.75
N PHE A 176 -45.98 -25.86 -0.79
CA PHE A 176 -46.43 -25.73 0.58
C PHE A 176 -45.25 -25.44 1.49
N ASN A 177 -45.33 -24.37 2.29
CA ASN A 177 -44.35 -24.07 3.32
C ASN A 177 -44.66 -24.92 4.57
N ILE A 178 -43.90 -25.98 4.79
CA ILE A 178 -44.05 -26.85 5.97
C ILE A 178 -43.71 -26.09 7.25
N THR A 179 -42.69 -25.20 7.20
CA THR A 179 -42.25 -24.45 8.38
C THR A 179 -43.36 -23.56 8.93
N GLU A 180 -44.10 -22.90 8.04
CA GLU A 180 -45.18 -21.98 8.42
C GLU A 180 -46.58 -22.63 8.40
N GLY A 181 -46.70 -23.81 7.82
CA GLY A 181 -47.98 -24.53 7.68
C GLY A 181 -48.94 -23.86 6.70
N VAL A 182 -48.44 -23.11 5.71
CA VAL A 182 -49.25 -22.34 4.75
C VAL A 182 -48.86 -22.66 3.30
N VAL A 183 -49.81 -22.51 2.38
CA VAL A 183 -49.55 -22.54 0.94
C VAL A 183 -48.85 -21.25 0.54
N VAL A 184 -47.81 -21.35 -0.29
CA VAL A 184 -47.11 -20.18 -0.84
C VAL A 184 -48.07 -19.46 -1.80
N ALA A 185 -48.33 -18.17 -1.54
CA ALA A 185 -49.47 -17.43 -2.11
C ALA A 185 -49.49 -17.36 -3.65
N HIS A 186 -48.33 -17.48 -4.30
CA HIS A 186 -48.16 -17.60 -5.74
C HIS A 186 -47.02 -18.56 -6.07
N PRO A 187 -46.98 -19.20 -7.25
CA PRO A 187 -48.10 -19.61 -8.09
C PRO A 187 -48.51 -21.07 -7.79
N VAL A 188 -49.70 -21.39 -8.26
CA VAL A 188 -50.04 -22.75 -8.65
C VAL A 188 -49.57 -22.91 -10.11
N ILE A 189 -48.63 -23.82 -10.37
CA ILE A 189 -48.18 -24.13 -11.74
C ILE A 189 -49.13 -25.18 -12.31
N THR A 190 -49.82 -24.87 -13.41
CA THR A 190 -50.79 -25.78 -14.02
C THR A 190 -50.55 -25.98 -15.52
N THR A 191 -50.82 -27.18 -16.01
CA THR A 191 -50.78 -27.50 -17.45
C THR A 191 -51.76 -28.61 -17.81
N THR A 192 -52.38 -28.50 -18.98
CA THR A 192 -53.15 -29.57 -19.62
C THR A 192 -52.36 -30.26 -20.73
N SER A 193 -51.07 -29.95 -20.89
CA SER A 193 -50.25 -30.54 -21.93
C SER A 193 -50.00 -32.03 -21.67
N THR A 194 -50.22 -32.86 -22.69
CA THR A 194 -49.84 -34.28 -22.65
C THR A 194 -48.35 -34.51 -22.90
N SER A 195 -47.60 -33.45 -23.22
CA SER A 195 -46.15 -33.46 -23.39
C SER A 195 -45.46 -32.74 -22.24
N PRO A 196 -44.23 -33.14 -21.86
CA PRO A 196 -43.46 -32.47 -20.82
C PRO A 196 -43.33 -30.97 -21.12
N THR A 197 -43.85 -30.13 -20.22
CA THR A 197 -43.87 -28.69 -20.40
C THR A 197 -43.06 -28.03 -19.30
N PHE A 198 -42.05 -27.24 -19.68
CA PHE A 198 -41.29 -26.41 -18.76
C PHE A 198 -42.10 -25.17 -18.38
N ILE A 199 -42.27 -24.95 -17.08
CA ILE A 199 -42.97 -23.78 -16.54
C ILE A 199 -42.12 -23.22 -15.41
N SER A 200 -41.94 -21.91 -15.42
CA SER A 200 -41.11 -21.20 -14.45
C SER A 200 -41.87 -20.02 -13.87
N VAL A 201 -41.76 -19.80 -12.56
CA VAL A 201 -42.37 -18.64 -11.91
C VAL A 201 -41.44 -18.05 -10.85
N THR A 202 -41.42 -16.73 -10.78
CA THR A 202 -40.62 -15.97 -9.82
C THR A 202 -41.38 -15.78 -8.51
N LEU A 203 -40.67 -15.98 -7.40
CA LEU A 203 -41.14 -15.88 -6.03
C LEU A 203 -40.22 -14.96 -5.23
N THR A 204 -40.75 -14.34 -4.18
CA THR A 204 -40.00 -13.40 -3.33
C THR A 204 -40.00 -13.82 -1.86
N ILE A 205 -38.79 -14.00 -1.29
CA ILE A 205 -38.60 -14.14 0.18
C ILE A 205 -38.62 -12.76 0.84
N GLY A 206 -39.22 -12.67 2.03
CA GLY A 206 -39.45 -11.40 2.72
C GLY A 206 -40.58 -10.58 2.07
N GLY A 207 -41.32 -11.18 1.14
CA GLY A 207 -42.44 -10.60 0.40
C GLY A 207 -43.76 -11.30 0.70
N ALA A 208 -44.73 -11.16 -0.21
CA ALA A 208 -46.04 -11.78 -0.05
C ALA A 208 -46.04 -13.32 -0.20
N ASP A 209 -45.06 -13.88 -0.93
CA ASP A 209 -45.00 -15.32 -1.22
C ASP A 209 -44.43 -16.11 -0.03
N LEU A 210 -43.32 -15.65 0.53
CA LEU A 210 -42.66 -16.20 1.72
C LEU A 210 -42.32 -15.06 2.69
N PRO A 211 -43.23 -14.72 3.62
CA PRO A 211 -43.10 -13.53 4.48
C PRO A 211 -41.92 -13.57 5.45
N ALA A 212 -41.57 -14.75 5.98
CA ALA A 212 -40.43 -14.87 6.87
C ALA A 212 -39.13 -15.15 6.09
N ALA A 213 -38.16 -14.25 6.23
CA ALA A 213 -36.78 -14.43 5.76
C ALA A 213 -35.97 -15.38 6.68
N GLN A 214 -36.57 -16.53 7.02
CA GLN A 214 -35.94 -17.60 7.80
C GLN A 214 -35.78 -18.86 6.94
N ASN A 215 -35.10 -19.87 7.48
CA ASN A 215 -35.01 -21.17 6.81
C ASN A 215 -36.40 -21.80 6.70
N ASN A 216 -36.83 -22.07 5.47
CA ASN A 216 -38.15 -22.64 5.18
C ASN A 216 -37.99 -24.03 4.57
N ILE A 217 -38.78 -25.00 5.04
CA ILE A 217 -38.89 -26.31 4.40
C ILE A 217 -40.06 -26.23 3.43
N LEU A 218 -39.76 -26.34 2.14
CA LEU A 218 -40.75 -26.22 1.07
C LEU A 218 -41.05 -27.59 0.48
N GLU A 219 -42.32 -27.91 0.32
CA GLU A 219 -42.83 -29.17 -0.21
C GLU A 219 -43.56 -28.94 -1.54
N GLY A 220 -43.17 -29.69 -2.58
CA GLY A 220 -43.87 -29.72 -3.85
C GLY A 220 -45.02 -30.72 -3.79
N ARG A 221 -46.24 -30.25 -4.08
CA ARG A 221 -47.45 -31.08 -4.10
C ARG A 221 -48.07 -31.11 -5.49
N LEU A 222 -48.42 -32.30 -5.95
CA LEU A 222 -48.96 -32.56 -7.28
C LEU A 222 -50.41 -33.04 -7.18
N SER A 223 -51.28 -32.58 -8.07
CA SER A 223 -52.65 -33.09 -8.26
C SER A 223 -53.03 -33.14 -9.74
N LEU A 224 -54.10 -33.88 -10.03
CA LEU A 224 -54.76 -33.94 -11.32
C LEU A 224 -56.15 -33.29 -11.23
N GLY A 225 -56.69 -32.78 -12.33
CA GLY A 225 -58.06 -32.25 -12.36
C GLY A 225 -59.11 -33.28 -11.93
N SER A 226 -60.19 -32.81 -11.29
CA SER A 226 -61.27 -33.68 -10.82
C SER A 226 -62.00 -34.37 -11.98
N GLY A 227 -62.53 -35.56 -11.69
CA GLY A 227 -63.26 -36.37 -12.68
C GLY A 227 -62.38 -37.16 -13.65
N ALA A 228 -61.06 -37.19 -13.44
CA ALA A 228 -60.11 -37.99 -14.18
C ALA A 228 -60.33 -39.50 -13.94
N ALA A 229 -60.06 -40.33 -14.96
CA ALA A 229 -60.15 -41.77 -14.82
C ALA A 229 -58.97 -42.31 -14.00
N SER A 230 -59.14 -43.52 -13.45
CA SER A 230 -58.07 -44.19 -12.68
C SER A 230 -56.79 -44.48 -13.48
N SER A 231 -56.83 -44.38 -14.81
CA SER A 231 -55.68 -44.48 -15.73
C SER A 231 -54.95 -43.16 -15.94
N ASP A 232 -55.55 -42.02 -15.59
CA ASP A 232 -54.99 -40.71 -15.89
C ASP A 232 -54.00 -40.27 -14.81
N ARG A 233 -52.94 -39.56 -15.21
CA ARG A 233 -51.85 -39.15 -14.32
C ARG A 233 -51.46 -37.71 -14.56
N ALA A 234 -51.28 -36.96 -13.49
CA ALA A 234 -50.40 -35.79 -13.46
C ALA A 234 -48.97 -36.29 -13.20
N ILE A 235 -48.00 -35.82 -13.96
CA ILE A 235 -46.60 -36.25 -13.87
C ILE A 235 -45.70 -35.01 -13.77
N CYS A 236 -44.87 -34.96 -12.74
CA CYS A 236 -43.80 -33.97 -12.59
C CYS A 236 -42.45 -34.68 -12.71
N LYS A 237 -41.62 -34.27 -13.68
CA LYS A 237 -40.31 -34.88 -13.94
C LYS A 237 -39.16 -34.19 -13.21
N TYR A 238 -39.39 -32.93 -12.85
CA TYR A 238 -38.40 -32.06 -12.23
C TYR A 238 -39.13 -30.88 -11.62
N ALA A 239 -38.77 -30.52 -10.38
CA ALA A 239 -39.10 -29.22 -9.81
C ALA A 239 -37.93 -28.76 -8.95
N ALA A 240 -37.48 -27.51 -9.11
CA ALA A 240 -36.38 -26.95 -8.35
C ALA A 240 -36.54 -25.45 -8.15
N ILE A 241 -35.89 -24.96 -7.09
CA ILE A 241 -35.71 -23.54 -6.84
C ILE A 241 -34.35 -23.12 -7.37
N ARG A 242 -34.31 -22.05 -8.15
CA ARG A 242 -33.09 -21.44 -8.67
C ARG A 242 -32.96 -20.02 -8.11
N SER A 243 -31.80 -19.66 -7.55
CA SER A 243 -31.51 -18.26 -7.25
C SER A 243 -31.48 -17.44 -8.53
N ALA A 244 -32.04 -16.23 -8.48
CA ALA A 244 -31.98 -15.29 -9.60
C ALA A 244 -30.53 -14.90 -9.95
#